data_AF-A0A972XE69-F1
#
_entry.id   AF-A0A972XE69-F1
#
_cell.length_a   1.000
_cell.length_b   1.000
_cell.length_c   1.000
_cell.angle_alpha   90.00
_cell.angle_beta   90.00
_cell.angle_gamma   90.00
#
_symmetry.space_group_name_H-M   'P 1'
#
loop_
_entity.id
_entity.type
_entity.pdbx_description
1 polymer ?
#
loop_
_entity_poly.entity_id
_entity_poly.type
_entity_poly.pdbx_seq_one_letter_code
_entity_poly.pdbx_strand_id
1 'polypeptide(L)' 'MQNKTVFQPGQKLQHLKTGGLYQIICQANIEATHEQVYVYQAFSNQSYWVRPASEMLDGRFIAIE' A
#
# COMPACT_ATOMS: atom_id res chain seq x y z
N MET A 1 17.15 12.12 -7.87
CA MET A 1 15.85 11.47 -8.05
C MET A 1 15.83 10.27 -7.12
N GLN A 2 15.18 10.39 -5.96
CA GLN A 2 15.14 9.30 -4.98
C GLN A 2 14.31 8.15 -5.55
N ASN A 3 14.89 6.96 -5.63
CA ASN A 3 14.20 5.74 -6.03
C ASN A 3 13.06 5.48 -5.05
N LYS A 4 11.85 5.94 -5.37
CA LYS A 4 10.64 5.60 -4.63
C LYS A 4 10.38 4.12 -4.90
N THR A 5 10.70 3.26 -3.95
CA THR A 5 10.50 1.81 -4.09
C THR A 5 9.02 1.54 -4.29
N VAL A 6 8.64 1.14 -5.49
CA VAL A 6 7.25 0.82 -5.83
C VAL A 6 6.91 -0.56 -5.29
N PHE A 7 5.94 -0.65 -4.39
CA PHE A 7 5.47 -1.95 -3.88
C PHE A 7 4.74 -2.73 -4.98
N GLN A 8 4.95 -4.04 -5.02
CA GLN A 8 4.43 -4.95 -6.06
C GLN A 8 3.26 -5.80 -5.53
N PRO A 9 2.34 -6.25 -6.40
CA PRO A 9 1.35 -7.27 -6.05
C PRO A 9 1.97 -8.47 -5.33
N GLY A 10 1.30 -8.93 -4.28
CA GLY A 10 1.75 -10.03 -3.43
C GLY A 10 2.70 -9.64 -2.31
N GLN A 11 3.34 -8.47 -2.38
CA GLN A 11 4.29 -8.01 -1.36
C GLN A 11 3.60 -7.74 -0.02
N LYS A 12 4.22 -8.18 1.07
CA LYS A 12 3.74 -7.93 2.43
C LYS A 12 4.31 -6.62 2.97
N LEU A 13 3.47 -5.85 3.64
CA LEU A 13 3.82 -4.57 4.24
C LEU A 13 3.48 -4.55 5.74
N GLN A 14 4.28 -3.80 6.50
CA GLN A 14 3.94 -3.39 7.87
C GLN A 14 3.75 -1.87 7.93
N HIS A 15 2.66 -1.43 8.53
CA HIS A 15 2.45 -0.03 8.86
C HIS A 15 3.18 0.31 10.16
N LEU A 16 4.14 1.23 10.11
CA LEU A 16 5.05 1.50 11.23
C LEU A 16 4.35 2.06 12.48
N LYS A 17 3.30 2.87 12.30
CA LYS A 17 2.61 3.49 13.43
C LYS A 17 1.71 2.53 14.20
N THR A 18 1.01 1.63 13.49
CA THR A 18 0.00 0.74 14.12
C THR A 18 0.48 -0.70 14.26
N GLY A 19 1.59 -1.06 13.62
CA GLY A 19 2.05 -2.45 13.51
C GLY A 19 1.19 -3.34 12.61
N GLY A 20 0.19 -2.77 11.92
CA GLY A 20 -0.71 -3.55 11.06
C GLY A 20 0.04 -4.22 9.91
N LEU A 21 -0.33 -5.47 9.62
CA LEU A 21 0.26 -6.27 8.55
C LEU A 21 -0.71 -6.40 7.38
N TYR A 22 -0.17 -6.20 6.18
CA TYR A 22 -0.96 -6.10 4.96
C TYR A 22 -0.28 -6.81 3.79
N GLN A 23 -1.05 -7.09 2.75
CA GLN A 23 -0.55 -7.56 1.45
C GLN A 23 -1.03 -6.62 0.33
N ILE A 24 -0.14 -6.24 -0.58
CA ILE A 24 -0.51 -5.50 -1.78
C ILE A 24 -1.27 -6.43 -2.72
N ILE A 25 -2.44 -5.98 -3.16
CA ILE A 25 -3.24 -6.68 -4.17
C ILE A 25 -2.89 -6.14 -5.55
N CYS A 26 -2.99 -4.83 -5.75
CA CYS A 26 -2.62 -4.16 -7.00
C CYS A 26 -2.45 -2.65 -6.82
N GLN A 27 -1.96 -1.99 -7.88
CA GLN A 27 -2.14 -0.56 -8.09
C GLN A 27 -3.39 -0.33 -8.93
N ALA A 28 -4.07 0.79 -8.70
CA ALA A 28 -5.23 1.20 -9.46
C ALA A 28 -5.23 2.73 -9.65
N ASN A 29 -6.15 3.22 -10.47
CA ASN A 29 -6.45 4.64 -10.60
C ASN A 29 -7.89 4.89 -10.18
N ILE A 30 -8.12 5.94 -9.40
CA ILE A 30 -9.48 6.42 -9.14
C ILE A 30 -9.95 7.16 -10.40
N GLU A 31 -11.00 6.68 -11.06
CA GLU A 31 -11.49 7.28 -12.32
C GLU A 31 -11.91 8.74 -12.15
N ALA A 32 -12.59 9.09 -11.07
CA ALA A 32 -13.10 10.44 -10.84
C ALA A 32 -12.01 11.51 -10.65
N THR A 33 -10.83 11.13 -10.15
CA THR A 33 -9.75 12.06 -9.81
C THR A 33 -8.45 11.83 -10.59
N HIS A 34 -8.39 10.73 -11.34
CA HIS A 34 -7.17 10.17 -11.94
C HIS A 34 -6.02 9.95 -10.94
N GLU A 35 -6.33 9.83 -9.64
CA GLU A 35 -5.31 9.61 -8.61
C GLU A 35 -4.85 8.16 -8.59
N GLN A 36 -3.54 7.96 -8.61
CA GLN A 36 -2.94 6.63 -8.47
C GLN A 36 -3.01 6.16 -7.01
N VAL A 37 -3.49 4.93 -6.82
CA VAL A 37 -3.73 4.33 -5.51
C VAL A 37 -3.17 2.92 -5.42
N TYR A 38 -3.01 2.45 -4.20
CA TYR A 38 -2.78 1.05 -3.85
C TYR A 38 -4.05 0.42 -3.28
N VAL A 39 -4.34 -0.80 -3.72
CA VAL A 39 -5.30 -1.69 -3.10
C VAL A 39 -4.54 -2.74 -2.32
N TYR A 40 -4.87 -2.90 -1.04
CA TYR A 40 -4.17 -3.81 -0.13
C TYR A 40 -5.13 -4.44 0.87
N GLN A 41 -4.80 -5.63 1.34
CA GLN A 41 -5.61 -6.43 2.25
C GLN A 41 -4.96 -6.51 3.62
N ALA A 42 -5.75 -6.35 4.68
CA ALA A 42 -5.29 -6.55 6.06
C ALA A 42 -5.31 -8.04 6.43
N PHE A 43 -4.21 -8.55 6.99
CA PHE A 43 -4.17 -9.95 7.45
C PHE A 43 -5.04 -10.21 8.68
N SER A 44 -5.29 -9.20 9.50
CA SER A 44 -6.03 -9.35 10.76
C SER A 44 -7.51 -9.72 10.58
N ASN A 45 -8.15 -9.20 9.53
CA ASN A 45 -9.59 -9.32 9.33
C ASN A 45 -10.01 -9.44 7.86
N GLN A 46 -9.05 -9.62 6.95
CA GLN A 46 -9.28 -9.77 5.51
C GLN A 46 -9.94 -8.56 4.83
N SER A 47 -10.01 -7.40 5.49
CA SER A 47 -10.57 -6.17 4.90
C SER A 47 -9.64 -5.60 3.84
N TYR A 48 -10.23 -5.07 2.77
CA TYR A 48 -9.52 -4.35 1.71
C TYR A 48 -9.54 -2.85 1.95
N TRP A 49 -8.43 -2.21 1.61
CA TRP A 49 -8.23 -0.78 1.74
C TRP A 49 -7.71 -0.20 0.44
N VAL A 50 -8.08 1.05 0.20
CA VAL A 50 -7.52 1.88 -0.85
C VAL A 50 -6.73 3.02 -0.20
N ARG A 51 -5.54 3.33 -0.74
CA ARG A 51 -4.69 4.42 -0.27
C ARG A 51 -4.07 5.17 -1.46
N PRO A 52 -4.02 6.52 -1.42
CA PRO A 52 -3.15 7.28 -2.32
C PRO A 52 -1.72 6.73 -2.38
N ALA A 53 -1.15 6.65 -3.58
CA ALA A 53 0.25 6.24 -3.77
C ALA A 53 1.23 7.23 -3.13
N SER A 54 0.84 8.51 -3.02
CA SER A 54 1.59 9.53 -2.30
C SER A 54 1.79 9.15 -0.83
N GLU A 55 0.71 8.73 -0.14
CA GLU A 55 0.73 8.28 1.26
C GLU A 55 1.31 6.88 1.44
N MET A 56 1.07 5.95 0.51
CA MET A 56 1.61 4.59 0.63
C MET A 56 3.14 4.61 0.58
N LEU A 57 3.71 5.53 -0.20
CA LEU A 57 5.14 5.60 -0.49
C LEU A 57 5.87 6.71 0.30
N ASP A 58 5.27 7.27 1.36
CA ASP A 58 5.89 8.34 2.17
C ASP A 58 6.69 7.85 3.38
N GLY A 59 6.86 6.54 3.51
CA GLY A 59 7.63 5.91 4.58
C GLY A 59 6.80 5.40 5.76
N ARG A 60 5.46 5.53 5.73
CA ARG A 60 4.57 4.89 6.74
C ARG A 60 4.54 3.36 6.65
N PHE A 61 4.85 2.81 5.48
CA PHE A 61 4.85 1.39 5.21
C PHE A 61 6.24 0.91 4.84
N ILE A 62 6.61 -0.26 5.36
CA ILE A 62 7.84 -0.96 4.98
C ILE A 62 7.49 -2.34 4.44
N ALA A 63 8.29 -2.81 3.48
CA ALA A 63 8.24 -4.18 3.01
C ALA A 63 8.77 -5.14 4.07
N ILE A 64 8.13 -6.30 4.21
CA ILE A 64 8.56 -7.39 5.08
C ILE A 64 8.61 -8.71 4.29
N GLU A 65 9.42 -9.66 4.75
CA GLU A 65 9.58 -11.01 4.16
C GLU A 65 8.36 -11.93 4.42
#